data_AF-A0A358A630-F1
#
_entry.id   AF-A0A358A630-F1
#
_cell.length_a   1.000
_cell.length_b   1.000
_cell.length_c   1.000
_cell.angle_alpha   90.00
_cell.angle_beta   90.00
_cell.angle_gamma   90.00
#
_symmetry.space_group_name_H-M   'P 1'
#
loop_
_entity.id
_entity.type
_entity.pdbx_description
1 polymer ?
#
loop_
_entity_poly.entity_id
_entity_poly.type
_entity_poly.pdbx_seq_one_letter_code
_entity_poly.pdbx_strand_id
1 'polypeptide(L)'
;MRPDFRTLTAALALTTTILAPAAPIGAAGGFSDVEADRWYTAPISWMAAEGITTGTEPGCFSPHAAVSRGQIVTFLYRLAHTEGVLPVTDGHPFDDVVRAYQHEPVAWAYSAGITTGTSATTFAPDVDVTRGDFAVLLWRYAGGPQPLTDHPFTDVYRGYQQAAVSWMAENGITTGTSPTTFSAENSMTRAEAATFLYRFVTPTDVAPEAPVESDHCLQWYRDFLVGLGLTADEAACAAPHVADLGRVYLAGVAHDTHTISDPLFEAIADVVNAGCVPPDRYAAVISILW
;
A
#
# COMPACT_ATOMS: atom_id res chain seq x y z
N MET A 1 -77.28 17.91 -27.25
CA MET A 1 -76.99 16.58 -27.83
C MET A 1 -75.83 15.95 -27.06
N ARG A 2 -76.08 14.86 -26.32
CA ARG A 2 -75.11 13.76 -26.12
C ARG A 2 -75.42 12.71 -27.21
N PRO A 3 -74.51 11.82 -27.67
CA PRO A 3 -73.42 11.16 -26.92
C PRO A 3 -72.08 11.15 -27.75
N ASP A 4 -70.95 10.49 -27.44
CA ASP A 4 -70.79 9.10 -27.02
C ASP A 4 -69.37 8.72 -26.55
N PHE A 5 -69.32 7.60 -25.81
CA PHE A 5 -68.19 6.97 -25.11
C PHE A 5 -67.12 6.41 -26.06
N ARG A 6 -65.83 6.62 -25.72
CA ARG A 6 -64.71 5.78 -26.17
C ARG A 6 -63.65 5.60 -25.08
N THR A 7 -63.75 4.45 -24.40
CA THR A 7 -62.66 3.53 -24.01
C THR A 7 -61.36 4.12 -23.47
N LEU A 8 -61.20 4.09 -22.14
CA LEU A 8 -59.89 4.11 -21.49
C LEU A 8 -59.27 2.71 -21.57
N THR A 9 -58.32 2.51 -22.48
CA THR A 9 -57.41 1.35 -22.44
C THR A 9 -56.33 1.61 -21.41
N ALA A 10 -56.39 0.93 -20.26
CA ALA A 10 -55.27 0.84 -19.33
C ALA A 10 -54.17 -0.01 -19.98
N ALA A 11 -53.09 0.64 -20.44
CA ALA A 11 -51.89 -0.05 -20.87
C ALA A 11 -51.13 -0.52 -19.63
N LEU A 12 -51.18 -1.82 -19.37
CA LEU A 12 -50.35 -2.49 -18.36
C LEU A 12 -48.90 -2.46 -18.85
N ALA A 13 -48.11 -1.48 -18.41
CA ALA A 13 -46.69 -1.46 -18.67
C ALA A 13 -46.02 -2.60 -17.88
N LEU A 14 -45.67 -3.69 -18.55
CA LEU A 14 -44.72 -4.67 -18.00
C LEU A 14 -43.38 -3.95 -17.83
N THR A 15 -43.07 -3.53 -16.60
CA THR A 15 -41.71 -3.16 -16.24
C THR A 15 -40.87 -4.43 -16.20
N THR A 16 -40.21 -4.73 -17.31
CA THR A 16 -39.08 -5.66 -17.31
C THR A 16 -37.98 -5.04 -16.44
N THR A 17 -37.84 -5.53 -15.22
CA THR A 17 -36.68 -5.25 -14.39
C THR A 17 -35.48 -5.88 -15.10
N ILE A 18 -34.70 -5.06 -15.80
CA ILE A 18 -33.40 -5.50 -16.30
C ILE A 18 -32.56 -5.76 -15.05
N LEU A 19 -32.31 -7.03 -14.75
CA LEU A 19 -31.31 -7.41 -13.77
C LEU A 19 -29.97 -6.92 -14.31
N ALA A 20 -29.49 -5.79 -13.82
CA ALA A 20 -28.12 -5.38 -14.05
C ALA A 20 -27.22 -6.52 -13.56
N PRO A 21 -26.23 -6.98 -14.34
CA PRO A 21 -25.28 -7.95 -13.84
C PRO A 21 -24.65 -7.36 -12.58
N ALA A 22 -24.65 -8.13 -11.48
CA ALA A 22 -23.93 -7.76 -10.28
C ALA A 22 -22.48 -7.45 -10.68
N ALA A 23 -22.02 -6.22 -10.40
CA ALA A 23 -20.62 -5.87 -10.54
C ALA A 23 -19.80 -6.93 -9.77
N PRO A 24 -18.70 -7.45 -10.35
CA PRO A 24 -17.85 -8.38 -9.62
C PRO A 24 -17.44 -7.73 -8.29
N ILE A 25 -17.52 -8.53 -7.23
CA ILE A 25 -17.18 -8.16 -5.86
C ILE A 25 -15.78 -7.52 -5.87
N GLY A 26 -15.70 -6.35 -5.26
CA GLY A 26 -14.81 -5.25 -5.64
C GLY A 26 -13.32 -5.58 -5.61
N ALA A 27 -12.68 -5.38 -6.76
CA ALA A 27 -11.27 -5.07 -6.84
C ALA A 27 -10.92 -3.88 -5.92
N ALA A 28 -9.84 -3.98 -5.17
CA ALA A 28 -9.35 -2.90 -4.32
C ALA A 28 -9.10 -1.63 -5.15
N GLY A 29 -9.83 -0.55 -4.85
CA GLY A 29 -9.78 0.69 -5.63
C GLY A 29 -10.28 0.58 -7.08
N GLY A 30 -10.98 -0.50 -7.45
CA GLY A 30 -11.46 -0.73 -8.81
C GLY A 30 -10.43 -1.29 -9.80
N PHE A 31 -9.26 -1.76 -9.32
CA PHE A 31 -8.20 -2.31 -10.16
C PHE A 31 -8.08 -3.84 -10.03
N SER A 32 -8.29 -4.57 -11.13
CA SER A 32 -8.31 -6.04 -11.12
C SER A 32 -6.95 -6.70 -10.84
N ASP A 33 -5.86 -5.96 -10.99
CA ASP A 33 -4.49 -6.40 -10.73
C ASP A 33 -3.98 -5.99 -9.33
N VAL A 34 -4.88 -5.50 -8.47
CA VAL A 34 -4.60 -5.24 -7.05
C VAL A 34 -5.27 -6.34 -6.24
N GLU A 35 -4.46 -7.32 -5.83
CA GLU A 35 -4.88 -8.39 -4.93
C GLU A 35 -5.39 -7.82 -3.59
N ALA A 36 -6.40 -8.48 -3.02
CA ALA A 36 -6.86 -8.16 -1.67
C ALA A 36 -5.78 -8.45 -0.63
N ASP A 37 -5.85 -7.75 0.51
CA ASP A 37 -5.04 -8.02 1.72
C ASP A 37 -3.52 -7.95 1.52
N ARG A 38 -3.06 -7.26 0.47
CA ARG A 38 -1.66 -6.87 0.29
C ARG A 38 -1.36 -5.57 1.03
N TRP A 39 -0.09 -5.38 1.42
CA TRP A 39 0.41 -4.14 2.04
C TRP A 39 0.15 -2.86 1.23
N TYR A 40 -0.02 -2.97 -0.08
CA TYR A 40 -0.32 -1.86 -0.98
C TYR A 40 -1.82 -1.68 -1.27
N THR A 41 -2.69 -2.58 -0.80
CA THR A 41 -4.14 -2.60 -1.13
C THR A 41 -4.83 -1.34 -0.65
N ALA A 42 -4.69 -1.04 0.65
CA ALA A 42 -5.28 0.15 1.26
C ALA A 42 -4.69 1.44 0.67
N PRO A 43 -3.35 1.60 0.54
CA PRO A 43 -2.75 2.75 -0.14
C PRO A 43 -3.28 3.00 -1.56
N ILE A 44 -3.34 1.95 -2.40
CA ILE A 44 -3.82 2.09 -3.78
C ILE A 44 -5.32 2.42 -3.82
N SER A 45 -6.11 1.77 -2.95
CA SER A 45 -7.55 2.04 -2.84
C SER A 45 -7.82 3.48 -2.42
N TRP A 46 -7.06 3.98 -1.45
CA TRP A 46 -7.10 5.38 -1.02
C TRP A 46 -6.74 6.32 -2.18
N MET A 47 -5.62 6.09 -2.89
CA MET A 47 -5.25 6.92 -4.03
C MET A 47 -6.33 6.94 -5.11
N ALA A 48 -7.04 5.83 -5.33
CA ALA A 48 -8.13 5.76 -6.30
C ALA A 48 -9.35 6.56 -5.82
N ALA A 49 -9.74 6.39 -4.55
CA ALA A 49 -10.88 7.07 -3.95
C ALA A 49 -10.70 8.60 -3.92
N GLU A 50 -9.48 9.07 -3.64
CA GLU A 50 -9.11 10.48 -3.65
C GLU A 50 -8.85 11.04 -5.05
N GLY A 51 -8.92 10.22 -6.10
CA GLY A 51 -8.64 10.64 -7.47
C GLY A 51 -7.17 10.96 -7.76
N ILE A 52 -6.25 10.54 -6.88
CA ILE A 52 -4.80 10.71 -7.04
C ILE A 52 -4.26 9.81 -8.16
N THR A 53 -4.83 8.61 -8.33
CA THR A 53 -4.50 7.70 -9.43
C THR A 53 -5.72 7.33 -10.25
N THR A 54 -5.48 7.11 -11.55
CA THR A 54 -6.46 6.56 -12.50
C THR A 54 -6.03 5.21 -13.05
N GLY A 55 -4.94 4.64 -12.51
CA GLY A 55 -4.31 3.44 -13.05
C GLY A 55 -3.37 3.72 -14.23
N THR A 56 -2.84 2.66 -14.83
CA THR A 56 -2.05 2.67 -16.06
C THR A 56 -2.93 2.46 -17.29
N GLU A 57 -3.98 1.66 -17.13
CA GLU A 57 -5.00 1.33 -18.13
C GLU A 57 -6.36 1.17 -17.42
N PRO A 58 -7.50 1.17 -18.15
CA PRO A 58 -8.80 0.95 -17.55
C PRO A 58 -8.85 -0.35 -16.73
N GLY A 59 -9.01 -0.24 -15.41
CA GLY A 59 -9.05 -1.38 -14.49
C GLY A 59 -7.69 -1.95 -14.07
N CYS A 60 -6.57 -1.35 -14.47
CA CYS A 60 -5.22 -1.80 -14.08
C CYS A 60 -4.44 -0.70 -13.35
N PHE A 61 -3.83 -1.04 -12.23
CA PHE A 61 -2.91 -0.16 -11.50
C PHE A 61 -1.44 -0.43 -11.83
N SER A 62 -1.08 -1.67 -12.15
CA SER A 62 0.28 -2.18 -12.35
C SER A 62 1.18 -1.99 -11.12
N PRO A 63 0.87 -2.61 -9.97
CA PRO A 63 1.55 -2.34 -8.69
C PRO A 63 3.06 -2.61 -8.70
N HIS A 64 3.50 -3.60 -9.46
CA HIS A 64 4.90 -4.02 -9.54
C HIS A 64 5.69 -3.34 -10.67
N ALA A 65 5.04 -2.51 -11.49
CA ALA A 65 5.74 -1.74 -12.52
C ALA A 65 6.53 -0.61 -11.87
N ALA A 66 7.68 -0.28 -12.47
CA ALA A 66 8.43 0.92 -12.10
C ALA A 66 7.58 2.18 -12.33
N VAL A 67 7.79 3.18 -11.48
CA VAL A 67 7.07 4.45 -11.55
C VAL A 67 7.97 5.53 -12.13
N SER A 68 7.46 6.24 -13.14
CA SER A 68 8.22 7.29 -13.81
C SER A 68 8.19 8.61 -13.03
N ARG A 69 9.15 9.49 -13.31
CA ARG A 69 9.25 10.81 -12.68
C ARG A 69 8.02 11.68 -12.94
N GLY A 70 7.48 11.64 -14.15
CA GLY A 70 6.24 12.31 -14.50
C GLY A 70 5.03 11.77 -13.74
N GLN A 71 4.97 10.46 -13.50
CA GLN A 71 3.89 9.85 -12.72
C GLN A 71 3.95 10.27 -11.25
N ILE A 72 5.14 10.29 -10.63
CA ILE A 72 5.31 10.75 -9.24
C ILE A 72 4.85 12.20 -9.07
N VAL A 73 5.30 13.09 -9.95
CA VAL A 73 4.88 14.50 -9.90
C VAL A 73 3.37 14.65 -10.15
N THR A 74 2.78 13.81 -11.01
CA THR A 74 1.32 13.79 -11.22
C THR A 74 0.57 13.35 -9.96
N PHE A 75 1.08 12.35 -9.23
CA PHE A 75 0.48 11.93 -7.96
C PHE A 75 0.57 13.04 -6.91
N LEU A 76 1.72 13.67 -6.74
CA LEU A 76 1.89 14.79 -5.80
C LEU A 76 1.00 15.99 -6.16
N TYR A 77 0.89 16.31 -7.45
CA TYR A 77 0.02 17.38 -7.93
C TYR A 77 -1.45 17.10 -7.60
N ARG A 78 -1.93 15.88 -7.83
CA ARG A 78 -3.31 15.50 -7.50
C ARG A 78 -3.54 15.41 -5.99
N LEU A 79 -2.55 15.00 -5.22
CA LEU A 79 -2.62 15.08 -3.76
C LEU A 79 -2.77 16.53 -3.29
N ALA A 80 -1.99 17.46 -3.85
CA ALA A 80 -2.15 18.89 -3.54
C ALA A 80 -3.54 19.43 -3.91
N HIS A 81 -4.18 18.89 -4.96
CA HIS A 81 -5.56 19.24 -5.30
C HIS A 81 -6.54 18.85 -4.22
N THR A 82 -6.41 17.65 -3.65
CA THR A 82 -7.34 17.19 -2.60
C THR A 82 -7.17 17.99 -1.32
N GLU A 83 -5.97 18.52 -1.07
CA GLU A 83 -5.66 19.45 0.02
C GLU A 83 -6.10 20.90 -0.27
N GLY A 84 -6.53 21.21 -1.50
CA GLY A 84 -6.93 22.56 -1.91
C GLY A 84 -5.76 23.54 -2.12
N VAL A 85 -4.55 23.03 -2.34
CA VAL A 85 -3.31 23.81 -2.38
C VAL A 85 -2.74 23.86 -3.80
N LEU A 86 -3.15 24.86 -4.59
CA LEU A 86 -2.57 25.05 -5.94
C LEU A 86 -2.45 26.53 -6.31
N PRO A 87 -1.23 27.06 -6.45
CA PRO A 87 -1.02 28.34 -7.08
C PRO A 87 -1.21 28.24 -8.60
N VAL A 88 -1.57 29.37 -9.22
CA VAL A 88 -1.47 29.54 -10.68
C VAL A 88 0.02 29.50 -11.07
N THR A 89 0.34 28.82 -12.17
CA THR A 89 1.73 28.58 -12.60
C THR A 89 2.01 29.26 -13.95
N ASP A 90 3.23 29.75 -14.14
CA ASP A 90 3.69 30.36 -15.40
C ASP A 90 4.25 29.33 -16.41
N GLY A 91 4.08 28.02 -16.14
CA GLY A 91 4.63 26.93 -16.94
C GLY A 91 5.96 26.36 -16.39
N HIS A 92 6.69 25.65 -17.25
CA HIS A 92 8.01 25.05 -16.94
C HIS A 92 9.01 25.28 -18.08
N PRO A 93 10.33 25.27 -17.81
CA PRO A 93 11.36 25.45 -18.84
C PRO A 93 11.74 24.16 -19.59
N PHE A 94 11.10 23.02 -19.27
CA PHE A 94 11.52 21.72 -19.77
C PHE A 94 11.00 21.41 -21.17
N ASP A 95 11.92 21.14 -22.09
CA ASP A 95 11.63 20.87 -23.51
C ASP A 95 11.08 19.45 -23.75
N ASP A 96 11.36 18.52 -22.83
CA ASP A 96 11.06 17.10 -22.95
C ASP A 96 9.73 16.69 -22.28
N VAL A 97 9.00 17.65 -21.71
CA VAL A 97 7.62 17.45 -21.25
C VAL A 97 6.69 17.76 -22.41
N VAL A 98 6.22 16.73 -23.10
CA VAL A 98 5.45 16.87 -24.35
C VAL A 98 4.02 16.34 -24.27
N ARG A 99 3.68 15.56 -23.23
CA ARG A 99 2.32 15.00 -23.09
C ARG A 99 1.43 15.99 -22.33
N ALA A 100 0.24 16.22 -22.86
CA ALA A 100 -0.73 17.19 -22.30
C ALA A 100 -0.94 17.04 -20.79
N TYR A 101 -1.11 15.81 -20.30
CA TYR A 101 -1.36 15.55 -18.87
C TYR A 101 -0.16 15.86 -17.96
N GLN A 102 1.05 15.98 -18.50
CA GLN A 102 2.27 16.21 -17.72
C GLN A 102 2.58 17.69 -17.53
N HIS A 103 2.16 18.56 -18.46
CA HIS A 103 2.53 19.98 -18.43
C HIS A 103 2.11 20.67 -17.14
N GLU A 104 0.86 20.51 -16.73
CA GLU A 104 0.34 21.19 -15.55
C GLU A 104 0.94 20.66 -14.24
N PRO A 105 1.00 19.33 -13.99
CA PRO A 105 1.72 18.80 -12.83
C PRO A 105 3.18 19.24 -12.76
N VAL A 106 3.90 19.22 -13.89
CA VAL A 106 5.32 19.57 -13.91
C VAL A 106 5.54 21.07 -13.72
N ALA A 107 4.70 21.92 -14.32
CA ALA A 107 4.74 23.36 -14.09
C ALA A 107 4.50 23.72 -12.63
N TRP A 108 3.48 23.10 -12.01
CA TRP A 108 3.22 23.26 -10.59
C TRP A 108 4.41 22.80 -9.74
N ALA A 109 4.92 21.59 -9.95
CA ALA A 109 6.03 21.08 -9.17
C ALA A 109 7.31 21.90 -9.33
N TYR A 110 7.53 22.48 -10.51
CA TYR A 110 8.63 23.40 -10.75
C TYR A 110 8.44 24.71 -9.97
N SER A 111 7.26 25.34 -10.08
CA SER A 111 6.95 26.59 -9.40
C SER A 111 6.98 26.46 -7.87
N ALA A 112 6.57 25.30 -7.34
CA ALA A 112 6.57 24.99 -5.92
C ALA A 112 7.96 24.57 -5.40
N GLY A 113 8.98 24.49 -6.26
CA GLY A 113 10.34 24.07 -5.87
C GLY A 113 10.48 22.58 -5.54
N ILE A 114 9.49 21.76 -5.89
CA ILE A 114 9.49 20.31 -5.71
C ILE A 114 10.50 19.65 -6.65
N THR A 115 10.60 20.16 -7.88
CA THR A 115 11.59 19.71 -8.87
C THR A 115 12.30 20.87 -9.53
N THR A 116 13.58 20.69 -9.82
CA THR A 116 14.41 21.61 -10.60
C THR A 116 14.74 21.06 -12.00
N GLY A 117 14.21 19.88 -12.34
CA GLY A 117 14.64 19.12 -13.51
C GLY A 117 15.95 18.35 -13.29
N THR A 118 16.32 17.54 -14.28
CA THR A 118 17.63 16.88 -14.37
C THR A 118 18.67 17.77 -15.03
N SER A 119 18.22 18.79 -15.75
CA SER A 119 19.01 19.91 -16.26
C SER A 119 18.15 21.18 -16.23
N ALA A 120 18.70 22.32 -16.65
CA ALA A 120 17.96 23.58 -16.75
C ALA A 120 16.74 23.50 -17.71
N THR A 121 16.78 22.61 -18.72
CA THR A 121 15.73 22.49 -19.74
C THR A 121 15.24 21.05 -19.92
N THR A 122 15.59 20.14 -19.01
CA THR A 122 15.20 18.72 -19.07
C THR A 122 14.58 18.27 -17.75
N PHE A 123 13.41 17.64 -17.82
CA PHE A 123 12.74 17.06 -16.66
C PHE A 123 12.92 15.54 -16.56
N ALA A 124 13.04 14.85 -17.70
CA ALA A 124 13.06 13.40 -17.87
C ALA A 124 11.78 12.70 -17.34
N PRO A 125 10.59 13.01 -17.90
CA PRO A 125 9.31 12.52 -17.37
C PRO A 125 9.13 11.00 -17.45
N ASP A 126 9.82 10.34 -18.37
CA ASP A 126 9.68 8.91 -18.67
C ASP A 126 10.78 8.05 -18.04
N VAL A 127 11.70 8.68 -17.31
CA VAL A 127 12.73 7.96 -16.56
C VAL A 127 12.14 7.47 -15.25
N ASP A 128 12.40 6.20 -14.95
CA ASP A 128 12.02 5.57 -13.68
C ASP A 128 12.72 6.25 -12.51
N VAL A 129 11.98 6.44 -11.43
CA VAL A 129 12.46 7.10 -10.23
C VAL A 129 13.07 6.09 -9.29
N THR A 130 14.23 6.42 -8.72
CA THR A 130 14.81 5.66 -7.61
C THR A 130 14.08 5.95 -6.30
N ARG A 131 14.13 5.03 -5.33
CA ARG A 131 13.55 5.26 -4.00
C ARG A 131 14.10 6.53 -3.33
N GLY A 132 15.38 6.83 -3.51
CA GLY A 132 16.04 8.04 -3.03
C GLY A 132 15.53 9.31 -3.73
N ASP A 133 15.33 9.27 -5.05
CA ASP A 133 14.77 10.41 -5.79
C ASP A 133 13.31 10.69 -5.41
N PHE A 134 12.51 9.64 -5.18
CA PHE A 134 11.16 9.79 -4.65
C PHE A 134 11.18 10.48 -3.28
N ALA A 135 12.07 10.03 -2.38
CA ALA A 135 12.21 10.62 -1.05
C ALA A 135 12.46 12.12 -1.13
N VAL A 136 13.35 12.55 -2.03
CA VAL A 136 13.67 13.96 -2.24
C VAL A 136 12.47 14.75 -2.78
N LEU A 137 11.70 14.18 -3.71
CA LEU A 137 10.50 14.84 -4.23
C LEU A 137 9.44 15.02 -3.13
N LEU A 138 9.17 13.97 -2.35
CA LEU A 138 8.19 14.02 -1.26
C LEU A 138 8.65 14.97 -0.13
N TRP A 139 9.94 14.96 0.20
CA TRP A 139 10.50 15.86 1.21
C TRP A 139 10.37 17.33 0.80
N ARG A 140 10.62 17.66 -0.47
CA ARG A 140 10.42 19.02 -0.99
C ARG A 140 8.94 19.40 -1.05
N TYR A 141 8.06 18.45 -1.40
CA TYR A 141 6.61 18.64 -1.31
C TYR A 141 6.19 19.05 0.11
N ALA A 142 6.74 18.40 1.13
CA ALA A 142 6.51 18.74 2.54
C ALA A 142 7.18 20.06 3.01
N GLY A 143 7.81 20.82 2.11
CA GLY A 143 8.49 22.08 2.43
C GLY A 143 9.94 21.95 2.85
N GLY A 144 10.55 20.78 2.70
CA GLY A 144 11.95 20.52 3.03
C GLY A 144 12.30 20.61 4.53
N PRO A 145 11.49 20.04 5.44
CA PRO A 145 11.76 20.09 6.88
C PRO A 145 13.10 19.45 7.23
N GLN A 146 13.86 20.07 8.13
CA GLN A 146 15.11 19.47 8.59
C GLN A 146 14.81 18.33 9.58
N PRO A 147 15.34 17.11 9.34
CA PRO A 147 15.19 16.02 10.30
C PRO A 147 15.95 16.33 11.59
N LEU A 148 15.46 15.83 12.71
CA LEU A 148 16.08 15.90 14.03
C LEU A 148 17.15 14.82 14.22
N THR A 149 16.99 13.68 13.53
CA THR A 149 17.90 12.53 13.63
C THR A 149 18.25 11.97 12.26
N ASP A 150 19.47 11.44 12.14
CA ASP A 150 19.90 10.71 10.94
C ASP A 150 19.25 9.33 10.87
N HIS A 151 18.95 8.87 9.66
CA HIS A 151 18.47 7.51 9.42
C HIS A 151 19.55 6.45 9.71
N PRO A 152 19.17 5.19 9.98
CA PRO A 152 20.13 4.10 10.20
C PRO A 152 20.67 3.46 8.91
N PHE A 153 20.18 3.88 7.73
CA PHE A 153 20.46 3.21 6.46
C PHE A 153 21.88 3.49 5.95
N THR A 154 22.63 2.42 5.66
CA THR A 154 24.04 2.50 5.26
C THR A 154 24.24 2.69 3.76
N ASP A 155 23.20 2.46 2.96
CA ASP A 155 23.21 2.53 1.50
C ASP A 155 22.65 3.84 0.94
N VAL A 156 22.32 4.80 1.80
CA VAL A 156 22.04 6.19 1.42
C VAL A 156 23.35 6.96 1.53
N TYR A 157 24.06 7.09 0.42
CA TYR A 157 25.40 7.73 0.40
C TYR A 157 25.41 9.06 -0.36
N ARG A 158 24.37 9.39 -1.14
CA ARG A 158 24.30 10.67 -1.85
C ARG A 158 23.84 11.77 -0.92
N GLY A 159 24.65 12.81 -0.76
CA GLY A 159 24.38 13.91 0.17
C GLY A 159 22.99 14.56 -0.01
N TYR A 160 22.49 14.67 -1.24
CA TYR A 160 21.18 15.28 -1.51
C TYR A 160 19.99 14.42 -1.08
N GLN A 161 20.18 13.13 -0.81
CA GLN A 161 19.13 12.21 -0.34
C GLN A 161 19.05 12.16 1.19
N GLN A 162 20.15 12.44 1.90
CA GLN A 162 20.31 12.24 3.34
C GLN A 162 19.16 12.87 4.15
N ALA A 163 18.95 14.18 4.00
CA ALA A 163 17.93 14.89 4.77
C ALA A 163 16.52 14.37 4.48
N ALA A 164 16.23 14.05 3.22
CA ALA A 164 14.93 13.53 2.80
C ALA A 164 14.64 12.14 3.38
N VAL A 165 15.62 11.23 3.31
CA VAL A 165 15.45 9.88 3.83
C VAL A 165 15.40 9.88 5.37
N SER A 166 16.20 10.72 6.02
CA SER A 166 16.16 10.90 7.48
C SER A 166 14.80 11.42 7.93
N TRP A 167 14.26 12.44 7.24
CA TRP A 167 12.93 12.95 7.54
C TRP A 167 11.84 11.89 7.34
N MET A 168 11.90 11.11 6.26
CA MET A 168 10.94 10.03 6.03
C MET A 168 11.03 8.93 7.11
N ALA A 169 12.22 8.58 7.57
CA ALA A 169 12.42 7.58 8.61
C ALA A 169 11.88 8.08 9.96
N GLU A 170 12.19 9.33 10.32
CA GLU A 170 11.73 9.99 11.54
C GLU A 170 10.20 10.09 11.62
N ASN A 171 9.54 10.33 10.48
CA ASN A 171 8.08 10.46 10.40
C ASN A 171 7.37 9.12 10.11
N GLY A 172 8.07 7.99 10.18
CA GLY A 172 7.47 6.67 9.96
C GLY A 172 7.00 6.39 8.53
N ILE A 173 7.37 7.24 7.56
CA ILE A 173 7.00 7.07 6.16
C ILE A 173 7.74 5.85 5.57
N THR A 174 8.97 5.62 6.00
CA THR A 174 9.78 4.45 5.62
C THR A 174 10.39 3.74 6.81
N THR A 175 10.45 2.41 6.74
CA THR A 175 11.20 1.54 7.65
C THR A 175 12.45 0.95 6.98
N GLY A 176 12.72 1.31 5.72
CA GLY A 176 13.71 0.65 4.88
C GLY A 176 13.23 -0.70 4.33
N THR A 177 14.07 -1.31 3.49
CA THR A 177 13.92 -2.72 3.06
C THR A 177 14.54 -3.69 4.07
N SER A 178 15.38 -3.16 4.96
CA SER A 178 15.86 -3.80 6.19
C SER A 178 16.08 -2.70 7.25
N PRO A 179 16.35 -3.05 8.52
CA PRO A 179 16.67 -2.07 9.55
C PRO A 179 17.84 -1.12 9.22
N THR A 180 18.75 -1.51 8.31
CA THR A 180 19.96 -0.75 7.95
C THR A 180 20.11 -0.54 6.44
N THR A 181 19.07 -0.83 5.66
CA THR A 181 19.07 -0.67 4.20
C THR A 181 17.79 0.02 3.73
N PHE A 182 17.93 1.10 2.97
CA PHE A 182 16.81 1.82 2.35
C PHE A 182 16.54 1.39 0.91
N SER A 183 17.55 0.87 0.23
CA SER A 183 17.61 0.60 -1.21
C SER A 183 17.47 1.86 -2.05
N ALA A 184 18.24 2.91 -1.70
CA ALA A 184 18.09 4.26 -2.25
C ALA A 184 18.16 4.33 -3.79
N GLU A 185 19.05 3.55 -4.40
CA GLU A 185 19.33 3.60 -5.83
C GLU A 185 18.49 2.59 -6.64
N ASN A 186 17.66 1.79 -5.98
CA ASN A 186 16.78 0.85 -6.66
C ASN A 186 15.60 1.60 -7.29
N SER A 187 15.19 1.14 -8.48
CA SER A 187 13.96 1.61 -9.13
C SER A 187 12.76 1.36 -8.22
N MET A 188 11.91 2.38 -8.08
CA MET A 188 10.74 2.34 -7.22
C MET A 188 9.53 1.83 -7.99
N THR A 189 8.75 0.96 -7.36
CA THR A 189 7.49 0.47 -7.91
C THR A 189 6.34 1.43 -7.62
N ARG A 190 5.27 1.33 -8.41
CA ARG A 190 4.03 2.11 -8.21
C ARG A 190 3.35 1.81 -6.87
N ALA A 191 3.39 0.56 -6.42
CA ALA A 191 2.87 0.16 -5.10
C ALA A 191 3.65 0.81 -3.96
N GLU A 192 4.98 0.83 -4.03
CA GLU A 192 5.80 1.50 -3.02
C GLU A 192 5.51 3.00 -2.96
N ALA A 193 5.36 3.65 -4.12
CA ALA A 193 5.02 5.07 -4.19
C ALA A 193 3.66 5.36 -3.53
N ALA A 194 2.67 4.52 -3.81
CA ALA A 194 1.36 4.61 -3.16
C ALA A 194 1.46 4.51 -1.64
N THR A 195 2.20 3.53 -1.13
CA THR A 195 2.38 3.33 0.31
C THR A 195 3.10 4.47 1.00
N PHE A 196 4.14 5.05 0.38
CA PHE A 196 4.81 6.21 0.97
C PHE A 196 3.92 7.45 0.98
N LEU A 197 3.14 7.71 -0.08
CA LEU A 197 2.16 8.80 -0.08
C LEU A 197 1.08 8.61 0.97
N TYR A 198 0.56 7.38 1.10
CA TYR A 198 -0.45 7.05 2.10
C TYR A 198 0.07 7.33 3.51
N ARG A 199 1.25 6.77 3.87
CA ARG A 199 1.87 6.99 5.19
C ARG A 199 2.20 8.46 5.47
N PHE A 200 2.54 9.22 4.44
CA PHE A 200 2.78 10.66 4.57
C PHE A 200 1.53 11.42 5.03
N VAL A 201 0.35 11.10 4.47
CA VAL A 201 -0.92 11.77 4.84
C VAL A 201 -1.67 11.11 5.98
N THR A 202 -1.32 9.87 6.32
CA THR A 202 -1.77 9.18 7.52
C THR A 202 -0.59 8.95 8.46
N PRO A 203 -0.05 10.01 9.12
CA PRO A 203 1.00 9.83 10.12
C PRO A 203 0.46 8.89 11.20
N THR A 204 1.02 7.70 11.29
CA THR A 204 0.58 6.73 12.26
C THR A 204 1.23 7.07 13.60
N ASP A 205 0.44 7.38 14.63
CA ASP A 205 0.81 7.16 16.04
C ASP A 205 0.95 5.66 16.38
N VAL A 206 0.86 4.80 15.36
CA VAL A 206 0.84 3.35 15.43
C VAL A 206 2.04 2.84 14.61
N ALA A 207 2.87 1.99 15.21
CA ALA A 207 3.87 1.22 14.48
C ALA A 207 3.22 0.59 13.23
N PRO A 208 3.95 0.42 12.11
CA PRO A 208 3.37 -0.15 10.89
C PRO A 208 2.59 -1.42 11.24
N GLU A 209 1.28 -1.40 11.01
CA GLU A 209 0.45 -2.56 11.23
C GLU A 209 1.03 -3.66 10.34
N ALA A 210 1.50 -4.72 10.98
CA ALA A 210 1.93 -5.92 10.28
C ALA A 210 0.80 -6.31 9.31
N PRO A 211 1.10 -6.85 8.11
CA PRO A 211 0.06 -7.27 7.19
C PRO A 211 -0.93 -8.17 7.94
N VAL A 212 -2.14 -7.66 8.15
CA VAL A 212 -3.23 -8.44 8.72
C VAL A 212 -3.60 -9.42 7.63
N GLU A 213 -3.16 -10.65 7.81
CA GLU A 213 -3.40 -11.75 6.91
C GLU A 213 -4.92 -11.99 6.82
N SER A 214 -5.42 -12.07 5.60
CA SER A 214 -6.86 -12.16 5.33
C SER A 214 -7.49 -13.32 6.11
N ASP A 215 -8.75 -13.16 6.53
CA ASP A 215 -9.52 -14.23 7.21
C ASP A 215 -9.52 -15.53 6.38
N HIS A 216 -9.33 -15.41 5.06
CA HIS A 216 -9.21 -16.51 4.11
C HIS A 216 -7.89 -17.31 4.25
N CYS A 217 -6.78 -16.69 4.66
CA CYS A 217 -5.52 -17.40 4.94
C CYS A 217 -5.51 -18.00 6.35
N LEU A 218 -6.11 -17.30 7.32
CA LEU A 218 -6.31 -17.86 8.67
C LEU A 218 -7.20 -19.10 8.65
N GLN A 219 -8.09 -19.26 7.67
CA GLN A 219 -8.90 -20.48 7.52
C GLN A 219 -8.03 -21.73 7.34
N TRP A 220 -6.94 -21.65 6.58
CA TRP A 220 -6.02 -22.79 6.41
C TRP A 220 -5.34 -23.16 7.74
N TYR A 221 -4.87 -22.17 8.50
CA TYR A 221 -4.26 -22.39 9.82
C TYR A 221 -5.28 -22.92 10.84
N ARG A 222 -6.52 -22.42 10.82
CA ARG A 222 -7.61 -22.94 11.65
C ARG A 222 -7.88 -24.42 11.33
N ASP A 223 -8.00 -24.76 10.04
CA ASP A 223 -8.25 -26.13 9.59
C ASP A 223 -7.09 -27.06 9.93
N PHE A 224 -5.86 -26.59 9.78
CA PHE A 224 -4.65 -27.30 10.18
C PHE A 224 -4.63 -27.58 11.69
N LEU A 225 -4.85 -26.55 12.53
CA LEU A 225 -4.86 -26.68 13.99
C LEU A 225 -6.00 -27.57 14.51
N VAL A 226 -7.18 -27.51 13.87
CA VAL A 226 -8.28 -28.45 14.14
C VAL A 226 -7.88 -29.88 13.76
N GLY A 227 -7.18 -30.06 12.63
CA GLY A 227 -6.60 -31.35 12.23
C GLY A 227 -5.57 -31.88 13.24
N LEU A 228 -4.91 -31.00 13.98
CA LEU A 228 -4.03 -31.32 15.11
C LEU A 228 -4.77 -31.48 16.45
N GLY A 229 -6.10 -31.39 16.49
CA GLY A 229 -6.90 -31.71 17.68
C GLY A 229 -7.21 -30.54 18.63
N LEU A 230 -7.01 -29.29 18.18
CA LEU A 230 -7.62 -28.12 18.81
C LEU A 230 -9.12 -28.05 18.46
N THR A 231 -9.92 -27.48 19.35
CA THR A 231 -11.30 -27.11 19.03
C THR A 231 -11.34 -25.92 18.07
N ALA A 232 -12.48 -25.70 17.41
CA ALA A 232 -12.63 -24.59 16.47
C ALA A 232 -12.38 -23.22 17.13
N ASP A 233 -12.77 -23.04 18.39
CA ASP A 233 -12.57 -21.79 19.14
C ASP A 233 -11.10 -21.60 19.55
N GLU A 234 -10.44 -22.67 20.00
CA GLU A 234 -8.99 -22.66 20.30
C GLU A 234 -8.17 -22.38 19.02
N ALA A 235 -8.53 -23.02 17.90
CA ALA A 235 -7.89 -22.82 16.61
C ALA A 235 -8.14 -21.42 16.04
N ALA A 236 -9.34 -20.87 16.24
CA ALA A 236 -9.67 -19.50 15.87
C ALA A 236 -8.83 -18.46 16.62
N CYS A 237 -8.59 -18.71 17.91
CA CYS A 237 -7.72 -17.87 18.74
C CYS A 237 -6.24 -18.04 18.35
N ALA A 238 -5.79 -19.28 18.12
CA ALA A 238 -4.38 -19.59 17.89
C ALA A 238 -3.90 -19.28 16.46
N ALA A 239 -4.78 -19.32 15.45
CA ALA A 239 -4.43 -19.16 14.03
C ALA A 239 -3.61 -17.89 13.71
N PRO A 240 -3.93 -16.69 14.24
CA PRO A 240 -3.11 -15.50 14.01
C PRO A 240 -1.67 -15.62 14.55
N HIS A 241 -1.50 -16.32 15.68
CA HIS A 241 -0.18 -16.50 16.32
C HIS A 241 0.69 -17.52 15.60
N VAL A 242 0.09 -18.54 14.98
CA VAL A 242 0.83 -19.54 14.18
C VAL A 242 1.00 -19.14 12.72
N ALA A 243 0.20 -18.21 12.20
CA ALA A 243 0.39 -17.67 10.85
C ALA A 243 1.74 -16.95 10.70
N ASP A 244 2.20 -16.29 11.77
CA ASP A 244 3.53 -15.68 11.81
C ASP A 244 4.69 -16.70 11.71
N LEU A 245 4.48 -17.98 12.09
CA LEU A 245 5.45 -19.06 11.85
C LEU A 245 5.64 -19.35 10.36
N GLY A 246 4.58 -19.21 9.55
CA GLY A 246 4.64 -19.38 8.10
C GLY A 246 5.62 -18.41 7.44
N ARG A 247 5.75 -17.20 7.99
CA ARG A 247 6.71 -16.18 7.53
C ARG A 247 8.17 -16.58 7.82
N VAL A 248 8.43 -17.25 8.95
CA VAL A 248 9.76 -17.72 9.33
C VAL A 248 10.19 -18.93 8.50
N TYR A 249 9.28 -19.85 8.22
CA TYR A 249 9.55 -21.05 7.40
C TYR A 249 9.79 -20.72 5.92
N LEU A 250 9.07 -19.75 5.35
CA LEU A 250 9.26 -19.29 3.96
C LEU A 250 10.55 -18.46 3.78
N ALA A 251 11.15 -17.98 4.86
CA ALA A 251 12.44 -17.27 4.84
C ALA A 251 13.68 -18.20 4.90
N GLY A 252 13.49 -19.53 4.96
CA GLY A 252 14.58 -20.50 4.83
C GLY A 252 15.54 -20.59 6.03
N VAL A 253 15.08 -20.26 7.24
CA VAL A 253 15.91 -20.39 8.46
C VAL A 253 16.05 -21.87 8.83
N ALA A 254 17.29 -22.35 8.99
CA ALA A 254 17.58 -23.73 9.38
C ALA A 254 17.28 -23.96 10.88
N HIS A 255 16.72 -25.13 11.21
CA HIS A 255 16.37 -25.53 12.58
C HIS A 255 17.57 -25.97 13.41
N ASP A 256 17.58 -25.57 14.68
CA ASP A 256 18.32 -26.24 15.75
C ASP A 256 17.33 -26.60 16.87
N THR A 257 16.90 -27.85 16.89
CA THR A 257 15.83 -28.39 17.77
C THR A 257 16.22 -28.41 19.26
N HIS A 258 17.36 -27.84 19.65
CA HIS A 258 17.88 -27.91 21.01
C HIS A 258 17.96 -26.55 21.72
N THR A 259 17.46 -25.47 21.12
CA THR A 259 17.50 -24.13 21.73
C THR A 259 16.11 -23.57 22.02
N ILE A 260 15.96 -22.91 23.17
CA ILE A 260 14.73 -22.20 23.63
C ILE A 260 14.35 -21.04 22.69
N SER A 261 15.26 -20.63 21.80
CA SER A 261 15.08 -19.63 20.75
C SER A 261 14.59 -20.21 19.42
N ASP A 262 14.04 -21.42 19.40
CA ASP A 262 13.37 -21.94 18.21
C ASP A 262 12.09 -21.10 17.98
N PRO A 263 11.89 -20.51 16.79
CA PRO A 263 10.69 -19.75 16.45
C PRO A 263 9.39 -20.52 16.69
N LEU A 264 9.42 -21.85 16.57
CA LEU A 264 8.30 -22.73 16.93
C LEU A 264 7.98 -22.65 18.43
N PHE A 265 9.00 -22.59 19.29
CA PHE A 265 8.83 -22.51 20.73
C PHE A 265 8.26 -21.15 21.17
N GLU A 266 8.69 -20.05 20.54
CA GLU A 266 8.17 -18.70 20.82
C GLU A 266 6.70 -18.55 20.40
N ALA A 267 6.31 -19.04 19.22
CA ALA A 267 4.91 -18.98 18.79
C ALA A 267 3.99 -19.86 19.65
N ILE A 268 4.47 -21.02 20.12
CA ILE A 268 3.75 -21.84 21.09
C ILE A 268 3.58 -21.08 22.41
N ALA A 269 4.64 -20.41 22.89
CA ALA A 269 4.57 -19.57 24.08
C ALA A 269 3.59 -18.40 23.91
N ASP A 270 3.43 -17.85 22.71
CA ASP A 270 2.46 -16.78 22.46
C ASP A 270 1.01 -17.30 22.43
N VAL A 271 0.74 -18.46 21.83
CA VAL A 271 -0.57 -19.14 21.93
C VAL A 271 -0.92 -19.45 23.39
N VAL A 272 0.08 -19.82 24.19
CA VAL A 272 -0.04 -20.05 25.64
C VAL A 272 -0.39 -18.76 26.36
N ASN A 273 0.42 -17.71 26.16
CA ASN A 273 0.29 -16.43 26.84
C ASN A 273 -1.01 -15.69 26.47
N ALA A 274 -1.50 -15.90 25.24
CA ALA A 274 -2.80 -15.39 24.79
C ALA A 274 -4.00 -16.14 25.40
N GLY A 275 -3.78 -17.24 26.12
CA GLY A 275 -4.83 -18.04 26.73
C GLY A 275 -5.68 -18.82 25.74
N CYS A 276 -5.19 -19.03 24.51
CA CYS A 276 -5.94 -19.69 23.45
C CYS A 276 -6.14 -21.19 23.70
N VAL A 277 -5.29 -21.81 24.51
CA VAL A 277 -5.37 -23.22 24.90
C VAL A 277 -5.27 -23.30 26.43
N PRO A 278 -6.11 -24.10 27.11
CA PRO A 278 -6.06 -24.22 28.56
C PRO A 278 -4.81 -24.98 29.06
N PRO A 279 -4.32 -24.68 30.28
CA PRO A 279 -3.06 -25.20 30.81
C PRO A 279 -2.86 -26.71 30.82
N ASP A 280 -3.95 -27.45 30.96
CA ASP A 280 -3.99 -28.91 31.00
C ASP A 280 -3.82 -29.56 29.62
N ARG A 281 -3.99 -28.80 28.53
CA ARG A 281 -3.85 -29.28 27.14
C ARG A 281 -2.53 -28.90 26.47
N TYR A 282 -1.69 -28.05 27.08
CA TYR A 282 -0.41 -27.65 26.49
C TYR A 282 0.53 -28.81 26.14
N ALA A 283 0.60 -29.82 26.99
CA ALA A 283 1.44 -30.99 26.74
C ALA A 283 1.01 -31.77 25.48
N ALA A 284 -0.30 -31.80 25.19
CA ALA A 284 -0.82 -32.42 23.99
C ALA A 284 -0.48 -31.60 22.74
N VAL A 285 -0.59 -30.27 22.80
CA VAL A 285 -0.24 -29.37 21.69
C VAL A 285 1.26 -29.44 21.35
N ILE A 286 2.14 -29.45 22.37
CA ILE A 286 3.58 -29.59 22.18
C ILE A 286 3.92 -30.96 21.56
N SER A 287 3.27 -32.04 22.00
CA SER A 287 3.57 -33.41 21.52
C SER A 287 3.22 -33.68 20.05
N ILE A 288 2.42 -32.82 19.43
CA ILE A 288 1.95 -32.97 18.04
C ILE A 288 2.89 -32.27 17.04
N LEU A 289 3.76 -31.37 17.55
CA LEU A 289 4.69 -30.56 16.77
C LEU A 289 6.14 -31.07 16.85
N TRP A 290 6.35 -32.22 17.50
CA TRP A 290 7.59 -33.00 17.57
C TRP A 290 7.41 -34.37 16.90
#